data_AF-A0A919DVK3-F1
#
_entry.id   AF-A0A919DVK3-F1
#
_cell.length_a   1.000
_cell.length_b   1.000
_cell.length_c   1.000
_cell.angle_alpha   90.00
_cell.angle_beta   90.00
_cell.angle_gamma   90.00
#
_symmetry.space_group_name_H-M   'P 1'
#
loop_
_entity.id
_entity.type
_entity.pdbx_description
1 polymer ?
#
loop_
_entity_poly.entity_id
_entity_poly.type
_entity_poly.pdbx_seq_one_letter_code
_entity_poly.pdbx_strand_id
1 'polypeptide(L)'
;MTLWAGLVAAFGTVGMVVAGIFSARATTRATMATAEATRAAALAQAEPSQREQDRAAFEAIKAELKEDLAETKAEVARVRGVLWSISRWALALRDQVVERDGTPLPPPEDVEEYYRTGV
;
A
#
# COMPACT_ATOMS: atom_id res chain seq x y z
N MET A 1 -26.96 20.90 4.81
CA MET A 1 -26.42 19.87 3.89
C MET A 1 -24.92 20.07 3.56
N THR A 2 -24.09 20.64 4.45
CA THR A 2 -22.72 21.08 4.07
C THR A 2 -21.60 20.48 4.91
N LEU A 3 -21.86 20.08 6.17
CA LEU A 3 -20.84 19.54 7.07
C LEU A 3 -20.47 18.08 6.76
N TRP A 4 -21.46 17.23 6.47
CA TRP A 4 -21.23 15.80 6.19
C TRP A 4 -20.53 15.53 4.86
N ALA A 5 -20.87 16.29 3.81
CA ALA A 5 -20.21 16.19 2.51
C ALA A 5 -18.74 16.64 2.58
N GLY A 6 -18.45 17.71 3.34
CA GLY A 6 -17.08 18.17 3.56
C GLY A 6 -16.21 17.15 4.29
N LEU A 7 -16.80 16.40 5.24
CA LEU A 7 -16.09 15.38 6.00
C LEU A 7 -15.69 14.18 5.11
N VAL A 8 -16.64 13.66 4.31
CA VAL A 8 -16.36 12.54 3.39
C VAL A 8 -15.37 12.93 2.29
N ALA A 9 -15.49 14.13 1.72
CA ALA A 9 -14.55 14.62 0.71
C ALA A 9 -13.14 14.82 1.29
N ALA A 10 -13.02 15.32 2.52
CA ALA A 10 -11.74 15.47 3.21
C ALA A 10 -11.06 14.11 3.47
N PHE A 11 -11.81 13.09 3.89
CA PHE A 11 -11.24 11.74 4.07
C PHE A 11 -10.86 11.07 2.74
N GLY A 12 -11.64 11.24 1.68
CA GLY A 12 -11.33 10.70 0.34
C GLY A 12 -10.07 11.32 -0.28
N THR A 13 -9.90 12.63 -0.15
CA THR A 13 -8.70 13.35 -0.64
C THR A 13 -7.45 12.99 0.14
N VAL A 14 -7.55 12.87 1.46
CA VAL A 14 -6.42 12.39 2.29
C VAL A 14 -6.05 10.96 1.93
N GLY A 15 -7.03 10.07 1.68
CA GLY A 15 -6.80 8.70 1.24
C GLY A 15 -6.05 8.61 -0.10
N MET A 16 -6.47 9.40 -1.09
CA MET A 16 -5.80 9.44 -2.40
C MET A 16 -4.37 9.99 -2.34
N VAL A 17 -4.12 11.03 -1.53
CA VAL A 17 -2.78 11.61 -1.38
C VAL A 17 -1.84 10.63 -0.67
N VAL A 18 -2.31 9.94 0.37
CA VAL A 18 -1.53 8.92 1.06
C VAL A 18 -1.22 7.73 0.14
N ALA A 19 -2.21 7.25 -0.63
CA ALA A 19 -2.02 6.17 -1.59
C ALA A 19 -1.05 6.56 -2.73
N GLY A 20 -1.12 7.79 -3.23
CA GLY A 20 -0.24 8.31 -4.27
C GLY A 20 1.21 8.50 -3.81
N ILE A 21 1.42 8.98 -2.58
CA ILE A 21 2.77 9.12 -1.99
C ILE A 21 3.37 7.75 -1.68
N PHE A 22 2.56 6.79 -1.24
CA PHE A 22 3.01 5.43 -0.92
C PHE A 22 3.41 4.65 -2.18
N SER A 23 2.60 4.69 -3.24
CA SER A 23 2.90 4.04 -4.52
C SER A 23 4.14 4.64 -5.20
N ALA A 24 4.31 5.97 -5.14
CA ALA A 24 5.50 6.64 -5.66
C ALA A 24 6.77 6.24 -4.88
N ARG A 25 6.76 6.26 -3.54
CA ARG A 25 7.94 5.90 -2.73
C ARG A 25 8.31 4.42 -2.86
N ALA A 26 7.33 3.52 -2.93
CA ALA A 26 7.58 2.09 -3.11
C ALA A 26 8.24 1.80 -4.46
N THR A 27 7.77 2.45 -5.54
CA THR A 27 8.32 2.26 -6.88
C THR A 27 9.75 2.79 -6.99
N THR A 28 10.05 3.95 -6.38
CA THR A 28 11.39 4.55 -6.42
C THR A 28 12.42 3.75 -5.62
N ARG A 29 12.05 3.20 -4.45
CA ARG A 29 12.96 2.37 -3.64
C ARG A 29 13.28 1.04 -4.31
N ALA A 30 12.27 0.37 -4.89
CA ALA A 30 12.47 -0.89 -5.60
C ALA A 30 13.37 -0.74 -6.84
N THR A 31 13.21 0.37 -7.59
CA THR A 31 14.03 0.65 -8.78
C THR A 31 15.46 1.06 -8.43
N MET A 32 15.68 1.83 -7.35
CA MET A 32 17.03 2.14 -6.86
C MET A 32 17.74 0.88 -6.37
N ALA A 33 17.10 0.03 -5.55
CA ALA A 33 17.69 -1.21 -5.06
C ALA A 33 18.05 -2.17 -6.20
N THR A 34 17.20 -2.24 -7.24
CA THR A 34 17.48 -3.08 -8.43
C THR A 34 18.64 -2.53 -9.26
N ALA A 35 18.72 -1.21 -9.43
CA ALA A 35 19.79 -0.56 -10.19
C ALA A 35 21.16 -0.71 -9.50
N GLU A 36 21.19 -0.59 -8.17
CA GLU A 36 22.39 -0.74 -7.36
C GLU A 36 22.84 -2.21 -7.32
N ALA A 37 21.91 -3.15 -7.15
CA ALA A 37 22.18 -4.58 -7.23
C ALA A 37 22.70 -5.01 -8.62
N THR A 38 22.18 -4.42 -9.70
CA THR A 38 22.63 -4.73 -11.08
C THR A 38 24.04 -4.19 -11.35
N ARG A 39 24.37 -2.99 -10.84
CA ARG A 39 25.72 -2.43 -10.94
C ARG A 39 26.73 -3.20 -10.09
N ALA A 40 26.36 -3.57 -8.87
CA ALA A 40 27.20 -4.40 -8.00
C ALA A 40 27.43 -5.80 -8.61
N ALA A 41 26.40 -6.42 -9.18
CA ALA A 41 26.52 -7.71 -9.87
C ALA A 41 27.40 -7.64 -11.13
N ALA A 42 27.41 -6.51 -11.84
CA ALA A 42 28.28 -6.29 -13.00
C ALA A 42 29.76 -6.11 -12.61
N LEU A 43 30.04 -5.53 -11.44
CA LEU A 43 31.39 -5.35 -10.92
C LEU A 43 31.95 -6.65 -10.27
N ALA A 44 31.12 -7.38 -9.54
CA ALA A 44 31.43 -8.64 -8.85
C ALA A 44 31.83 -9.81 -9.78
N GLN A 45 31.41 -9.80 -11.05
CA GLN A 45 31.75 -10.88 -11.99
C GLN A 45 33.24 -10.91 -12.41
N ALA A 46 34.04 -9.88 -12.07
CA ALA A 46 35.39 -9.73 -12.61
C ALA A 46 36.52 -10.44 -11.81
N GLU A 47 36.39 -10.78 -10.52
CA GLU A 47 37.52 -11.30 -9.73
C GLU A 47 37.17 -12.40 -8.70
N PRO A 48 38.04 -13.42 -8.49
CA PRO A 48 37.75 -14.57 -7.61
C PRO A 48 37.87 -14.28 -6.10
N SER A 49 38.67 -13.30 -5.65
CA SER A 49 38.71 -12.84 -4.25
C SER A 49 37.54 -11.93 -3.87
N GLN A 50 36.87 -11.33 -4.87
CA GLN A 50 35.64 -10.56 -4.66
C GLN A 50 34.47 -11.46 -4.29
N ARG A 51 34.43 -12.71 -4.77
CA ARG A 51 33.30 -13.64 -4.53
C ARG A 51 32.98 -13.94 -3.06
N GLU A 52 33.97 -13.94 -2.16
CA GLU A 52 33.73 -14.13 -0.73
C GLU A 52 33.17 -12.87 -0.06
N GLN A 53 33.69 -11.69 -0.45
CA GLN A 53 33.17 -10.40 0.01
C GLN A 53 31.78 -10.12 -0.58
N ASP A 54 31.56 -10.50 -1.84
CA ASP A 54 30.28 -10.43 -2.53
C ASP A 54 29.25 -11.33 -1.85
N ARG A 55 29.62 -12.53 -1.40
CA ARG A 55 28.73 -13.40 -0.62
C ARG A 55 28.29 -12.73 0.68
N ALA A 56 29.21 -12.12 1.42
CA ALA A 56 28.88 -11.37 2.64
C ALA A 56 27.98 -10.15 2.34
N ALA A 57 28.26 -9.42 1.25
CA ALA A 57 27.44 -8.30 0.81
C ALA A 57 26.03 -8.75 0.37
N PHE A 58 25.92 -9.84 -0.40
CA PHE A 58 24.64 -10.43 -0.80
C PHE A 58 23.84 -10.94 0.39
N GLU A 59 24.49 -11.53 1.40
CA GLU A 59 23.84 -11.94 2.63
C GLU A 59 23.30 -10.75 3.42
N ALA A 60 24.08 -9.66 3.52
CA ALA A 60 23.64 -8.41 4.15
C ALA A 60 22.43 -7.80 3.42
N ILE A 61 22.50 -7.66 2.09
CA ILE A 61 21.40 -7.15 1.26
C ILE A 61 20.16 -8.05 1.41
N LYS A 62 20.33 -9.37 1.42
CA LYS A 62 19.21 -10.30 1.60
C LYS A 62 18.58 -10.19 2.99
N ALA A 63 19.38 -9.90 4.02
CA ALA A 63 18.87 -9.68 5.37
C ALA A 63 18.05 -8.39 5.43
N GLU A 64 18.57 -7.29 4.89
CA GLU A 64 17.89 -5.99 4.79
C GLU A 64 16.58 -6.11 4.00
N LEU A 65 16.61 -6.75 2.82
CA LEU A 65 15.41 -6.97 2.01
C LEU A 65 14.34 -7.81 2.73
N LYS A 66 14.75 -8.76 3.59
CA LYS A 66 13.81 -9.53 4.40
C LYS A 66 13.16 -8.69 5.48
N GLU A 67 13.92 -7.80 6.11
CA GLU A 67 13.44 -6.86 7.11
C GLU A 67 12.45 -5.87 6.49
N ASP A 68 12.82 -5.23 5.39
CA ASP A 68 11.95 -4.32 4.63
C ASP A 68 10.65 -4.99 4.18
N LEU A 69 10.74 -6.24 3.71
CA LEU A 69 9.57 -7.01 3.29
C LEU A 69 8.68 -7.36 4.49
N ALA A 70 9.26 -7.66 5.65
CA ALA A 70 8.50 -7.90 6.88
C ALA A 70 7.80 -6.62 7.38
N GLU A 71 8.49 -5.49 7.36
CA GLU A 71 7.91 -4.19 7.70
C GLU A 71 6.77 -3.82 6.75
N THR A 72 7.01 -3.93 5.43
CA THR A 72 5.99 -3.66 4.41
C THR A 72 4.77 -4.57 4.59
N LYS A 73 4.96 -5.85 4.90
CA LYS A 73 3.85 -6.77 5.20
C LYS A 73 3.06 -6.36 6.44
N ALA A 74 3.74 -5.90 7.49
CA ALA A 74 3.11 -5.42 8.71
C ALA A 74 2.29 -4.14 8.44
N GLU A 75 2.82 -3.22 7.64
CA GLU A 75 2.10 -2.02 7.21
C GLU A 75 0.86 -2.36 6.38
N VAL A 76 0.98 -3.25 5.39
CA VAL A 76 -0.15 -3.71 4.58
C VAL A 76 -1.22 -4.37 5.45
N ALA A 77 -0.82 -5.20 6.43
CA ALA A 77 -1.75 -5.81 7.37
C ALA A 77 -2.50 -4.75 8.20
N ARG A 78 -1.80 -3.70 8.66
CA ARG A 78 -2.39 -2.58 9.39
C ARG A 78 -3.37 -1.79 8.53
N VAL A 79 -2.99 -1.43 7.31
CA VAL A 79 -3.84 -0.69 6.36
C VAL A 79 -5.09 -1.51 6.04
N ARG A 80 -4.95 -2.82 5.78
CA ARG A 80 -6.08 -3.72 5.56
C ARG A 80 -7.02 -3.77 6.77
N GLY A 81 -6.47 -3.78 7.99
CA GLY A 81 -7.26 -3.74 9.22
C GLY A 81 -8.07 -2.45 9.35
N VAL A 82 -7.45 -1.29 9.07
CA VAL A 82 -8.13 0.01 9.08
C VAL A 82 -9.24 0.05 8.03
N LEU A 83 -8.96 -0.38 6.80
CA LEU A 83 -9.95 -0.42 5.72
C LEU A 83 -11.16 -1.28 6.12
N TRP A 84 -10.91 -2.46 6.70
CA TRP A 84 -11.99 -3.34 7.15
C TRP A 84 -12.82 -2.73 8.29
N SER A 85 -12.19 -2.01 9.22
CA SER A 85 -12.88 -1.26 10.27
C SER A 85 -13.78 -0.16 9.68
N ILE A 86 -13.28 0.59 8.69
CA ILE A 86 -14.04 1.64 8.01
C ILE A 86 -15.22 1.02 7.25
N SER A 87 -15.00 -0.09 6.53
CA SER A 87 -16.07 -0.81 5.83
C SER A 87 -17.17 -1.26 6.78
N ARG A 88 -16.81 -1.82 7.95
CA ARG A 88 -17.80 -2.19 8.98
C ARG A 88 -18.57 -0.99 9.51
N TRP A 89 -17.88 0.11 9.77
CA TRP A 89 -18.53 1.34 10.24
C TRP A 89 -19.49 1.91 9.18
N ALA A 90 -19.10 1.90 7.91
CA ALA A 90 -19.96 2.34 6.80
C ALA A 90 -21.22 1.47 6.66
N LEU A 91 -21.12 0.16 6.85
CA LEU A 91 -22.28 -0.74 6.88
C LEU A 91 -23.21 -0.42 8.05
N ALA A 92 -22.67 -0.23 9.25
CA ALA A 92 -23.47 0.16 10.42
C ALA A 92 -24.17 1.50 10.22
N LEU A 93 -23.55 2.45 9.52
CA LEU A 93 -24.15 3.72 9.18
C LEU A 93 -25.29 3.55 8.16
N ARG A 94 -25.09 2.72 7.13
CA ARG A 94 -26.13 2.37 6.14
C ARG A 94 -27.35 1.79 6.85
N ASP A 95 -27.15 0.83 7.75
CA ASP A 95 -28.24 0.16 8.46
C ASP A 95 -29.06 1.17 9.30
N GLN A 96 -28.39 2.12 9.96
CA GLN A 96 -29.06 3.20 10.70
C GLN A 96 -29.86 4.18 9.81
N VAL A 97 -29.44 4.37 8.56
CA VAL A 97 -30.18 5.20 7.59
C VAL A 97 -31.46 4.47 7.18
N VAL A 98 -31.34 3.17 6.88
CA VAL A 98 -32.48 2.32 6.50
C VAL A 98 -33.49 2.20 7.63
N GLU A 99 -33.03 2.01 8.88
CA GLU A 99 -33.91 1.91 10.06
C GLU A 99 -34.75 3.18 10.30
N ARG A 100 -34.27 4.34 9.84
CA ARG A 100 -34.97 5.63 9.93
C ARG A 100 -35.78 5.97 8.68
N ASP A 101 -36.13 4.96 7.88
CA ASP A 101 -36.81 5.10 6.57
C ASP A 101 -36.09 6.02 5.58
N GLY A 102 -34.77 6.18 5.74
CA GLY A 102 -33.93 6.94 4.82
C GLY A 102 -33.43 6.08 3.66
N THR A 103 -33.09 6.74 2.55
CA THR A 103 -32.45 6.09 1.40
C THR A 103 -30.93 6.28 1.48
N PRO A 104 -30.12 5.22 1.66
CA PRO A 104 -28.68 5.33 1.62
C PRO A 104 -28.19 5.84 0.26
N LEU A 105 -27.12 6.65 0.27
CA LEU A 105 -26.46 7.06 -0.96
C LEU A 105 -25.87 5.82 -1.65
N PRO A 106 -25.97 5.69 -2.99
CA PRO A 106 -25.27 4.63 -3.71
C PRO A 106 -23.75 4.73 -3.48
N PRO A 107 -23.04 3.59 -3.50
CA PRO A 107 -21.59 3.58 -3.43
C PRO A 107 -20.99 4.33 -4.63
N PRO A 108 -19.76 4.88 -4.50
CA PRO A 108 -19.04 5.43 -5.64
C PRO A 108 -18.84 4.41 -6.75
N GLU A 109 -18.77 4.88 -8.01
CA GLU A 109 -18.68 4.02 -9.20
C GLU A 109 -17.45 3.09 -9.15
N ASP A 110 -16.30 3.61 -8.71
CA ASP A 110 -15.06 2.83 -8.55
C ASP A 110 -15.21 1.63 -7.60
N VAL A 111 -16.03 1.79 -6.56
CA VAL A 111 -16.29 0.71 -5.58
C VAL A 111 -17.21 -0.34 -6.21
N GLU A 112 -18.19 0.10 -6.98
CA GLU A 112 -19.13 -0.78 -7.67
C GLU A 112 -18.45 -1.54 -8.82
N GLU A 113 -17.52 -0.89 -9.54
CA GLU A 113 -16.66 -1.51 -10.53
C GLU A 113 -15.79 -2.58 -9.86
N TYR A 114 -15.09 -2.27 -8.77
CA TYR A 114 -14.29 -3.23 -8.03
C TYR A 114 -15.09 -4.46 -7.57
N TYR A 115 -16.31 -4.29 -7.07
CA TYR A 115 -17.17 -5.43 -6.70
C TYR A 115 -17.59 -6.28 -7.90
N ARG A 116 -17.66 -5.70 -9.10
CA ARG A 116 -18.05 -6.39 -10.33
C ARG A 116 -16.87 -7.10 -11.00
N THR A 117 -15.69 -6.48 -11.02
CA THR A 117 -14.51 -6.92 -11.78
C THR A 117 -13.46 -7.59 -10.90
N GLY A 118 -13.42 -7.28 -9.59
CA GLY A 118 -12.38 -7.69 -8.67
C GLY A 118 -11.03 -6.97 -8.86
N VAL A 119 -10.97 -5.97 -9.75
CA VAL A 119 -9.79 -5.17 -10.07
C VAL A 119 -10.09 -3.69 -9.99
#